data_AF-A0A381ZD32-F1
#
_entry.id   AF-A0A381ZD32-F1
#
_cell.length_a   1.000
_cell.length_b   1.000
_cell.length_c   1.000
_cell.angle_alpha   90.00
_cell.angle_beta   90.00
_cell.angle_gamma   90.00
#
_symmetry.space_group_name_H-M   'P 1'
#
loop_
_entity.id
_entity.type
_entity.pdbx_description
1 polymer ?
#
loop_
_entity_poly.entity_id
_entity_poly.type
_entity_poly.pdbx_seq_one_letter_code
_entity_poly.pdbx_strand_id
1 'polypeptide(L)'
;MVKPALVQDSSEATQVLCPSVLGTGLTTQREFCDILIGRDPQAGVRVVIPGQSGEAQLSFDLSNRHTYSEEQALAGLAFAQYTATIGVLTSDGTLLSRGVIQSEFRSVEDLVDRVGGGAGPGGVKAVAPTGLVRIEVTIP
;
A
#
# COMPACT_ATOMS: atom_id res chain seq x y z
N MET A 1 15.29 -46.12 13.17
CA MET A 1 15.71 -44.70 13.15
C MET A 1 15.24 -44.10 11.82
N VAL A 2 14.13 -43.38 11.82
CA VAL A 2 13.61 -42.71 10.62
C VAL A 2 14.23 -41.32 10.58
N LYS A 3 15.07 -41.06 9.57
CA LYS A 3 15.63 -39.74 9.30
C LYS A 3 14.48 -38.85 8.80
N PRO A 4 14.16 -37.72 9.44
CA PRO A 4 13.19 -36.80 8.89
C PRO A 4 13.75 -36.26 7.57
N ALA A 5 12.96 -36.40 6.49
CA ALA A 5 13.21 -35.65 5.27
C ALA A 5 13.05 -34.17 5.63
N LEU A 6 14.11 -33.39 5.37
CA LEU A 6 14.02 -31.93 5.39
C LEU A 6 12.97 -31.55 4.36
N VAL A 7 11.84 -31.02 4.81
CA VAL A 7 10.91 -30.30 3.95
C VAL A 7 11.72 -29.14 3.39
N GLN A 8 12.05 -29.23 2.11
CA GLN A 8 12.67 -28.13 1.40
C GLN A 8 11.61 -27.03 1.31
N ASP A 9 11.72 -26.05 2.19
CA ASP A 9 10.96 -24.82 2.12
C ASP A 9 11.57 -23.96 1.00
N SER A 10 11.37 -24.39 -0.25
CA SER A 10 11.71 -23.60 -1.42
C SER A 10 10.52 -22.72 -1.77
N SER A 11 10.09 -21.86 -0.84
CA SER A 11 9.17 -20.77 -1.19
C SER A 11 10.00 -19.73 -1.95
N GLU A 12 9.81 -19.69 -3.26
CA GLU A 12 10.28 -18.57 -4.08
C GLU A 12 9.59 -17.30 -3.53
N ALA A 13 10.34 -16.24 -3.27
CA ALA A 13 9.76 -15.07 -2.62
C ALA A 13 8.76 -14.37 -3.56
N THR A 14 7.55 -14.09 -3.06
CA THR A 14 6.58 -13.23 -3.75
C THR A 14 7.24 -11.89 -4.08
N GLN A 15 7.28 -11.55 -5.37
CA GLN A 15 7.91 -10.30 -5.82
C GLN A 15 6.85 -9.20 -5.92
N VAL A 16 7.09 -8.06 -5.28
CA VAL A 16 6.22 -6.89 -5.36
C VAL A 16 6.90 -5.83 -6.22
N LEU A 17 6.27 -5.50 -7.35
CA LEU A 17 6.74 -4.47 -8.28
C LEU A 17 5.87 -3.22 -8.11
N CYS A 18 6.49 -2.19 -7.56
CA CYS A 18 5.89 -0.89 -7.33
C CYS A 18 6.24 0.07 -8.48
N PRO A 19 5.31 0.40 -9.39
CA PRO A 19 5.62 1.25 -10.54
C PRO A 19 5.95 2.69 -10.14
N SER A 20 5.44 3.16 -8.99
CA SER A 20 5.73 4.47 -8.43
C SER A 20 5.99 4.33 -6.94
N VAL A 21 7.26 4.35 -6.55
CA VAL A 21 7.65 4.33 -5.14
C VAL A 21 7.42 5.71 -4.56
N LEU A 22 6.56 5.81 -3.55
CA LEU A 22 6.36 7.05 -2.80
C LEU A 22 7.52 7.29 -1.84
N GLY A 23 8.06 6.26 -1.20
CA GLY A 23 9.21 6.35 -0.31
C GLY A 23 8.99 5.61 1.01
N THR A 24 9.90 5.81 1.96
CA THR A 24 9.87 5.14 3.27
C THR A 24 9.27 6.05 4.33
N GLY A 25 8.37 5.49 5.14
CA GLY A 25 7.81 6.15 6.32
C GLY A 25 8.89 6.41 7.37
N LEU A 26 8.90 7.60 7.95
CA LEU A 26 9.92 8.01 8.91
C LEU A 26 9.72 7.34 10.27
N THR A 27 8.47 7.06 10.65
CA THR A 27 8.15 6.42 11.94
C THR A 27 7.98 4.92 11.81
N THR A 28 7.19 4.45 10.84
CA THR A 28 6.86 3.03 10.67
C THR A 28 7.94 2.25 9.95
N GLN A 29 8.87 2.94 9.25
CA GLN A 29 9.89 2.33 8.38
C GLN A 29 9.31 1.44 7.26
N ARG A 30 8.02 1.59 6.96
CA ARG A 30 7.36 0.89 5.86
C ARG A 30 7.64 1.60 4.54
N GLU A 31 7.79 0.83 3.47
CA GLU A 31 7.81 1.37 2.12
C GLU A 31 6.38 1.60 1.62
N PHE A 32 6.16 2.76 1.01
CA PHE A 32 4.87 3.16 0.44
C PHE A 32 4.96 3.22 -1.09
N CYS A 33 3.96 2.62 -1.73
CA CYS A 33 3.71 2.75 -3.17
C CYS A 33 2.65 3.82 -3.43
N ASP A 34 2.90 4.71 -4.39
CA ASP A 34 1.88 5.62 -4.89
C ASP A 34 1.04 4.89 -5.95
N ILE A 35 -0.26 4.71 -5.68
CA ILE A 35 -1.19 4.06 -6.60
C ILE A 35 -1.85 5.15 -7.42
N LEU A 36 -1.41 5.30 -8.67
CA LEU A 36 -2.00 6.25 -9.59
C LEU A 36 -3.40 5.81 -9.99
N ILE A 37 -4.35 6.75 -9.98
CA ILE A 37 -5.73 6.48 -10.38
C ILE A 37 -5.76 6.09 -11.86
N GLY A 38 -6.25 4.89 -12.14
CA GLY A 38 -6.28 4.34 -13.49
C GLY A 38 -7.10 3.06 -13.58
N ARG A 39 -7.17 2.51 -14.79
CA ARG A 39 -7.87 1.24 -15.08
C ARG A 39 -6.96 0.18 -15.69
N ASP A 40 -5.73 0.54 -16.04
CA ASP A 40 -4.74 -0.38 -16.59
C ASP A 40 -4.09 -1.17 -15.45
N PRO A 41 -4.28 -2.51 -15.35
CA PRO A 41 -3.66 -3.32 -14.33
C PRO A 41 -2.13 -3.30 -14.40
N GLN A 42 -1.56 -3.10 -15.59
CA GLN A 42 -0.10 -3.09 -15.77
C GLN A 42 0.55 -1.81 -15.21
N ALA A 43 -0.22 -0.73 -15.05
CA ALA A 43 0.21 0.50 -14.40
C ALA A 43 0.05 0.48 -12.87
N GLY A 44 -0.57 -0.58 -12.31
CA GLY A 44 -0.76 -0.77 -10.87
C GLY A 44 0.41 -1.47 -10.18
N VAL A 45 0.29 -1.68 -8.86
CA VAL A 45 1.22 -2.53 -8.09
C VAL A 45 1.04 -3.97 -8.54
N ARG A 46 2.12 -4.61 -8.99
CA ARG A 46 2.09 -6.00 -9.47
C ARG A 46 2.70 -6.91 -8.42
N VAL A 47 2.02 -7.99 -8.09
CA VAL A 47 2.49 -9.01 -7.16
C VAL A 47 2.65 -10.31 -7.94
N VAL A 48 3.89 -10.78 -8.05
CA VAL A 48 4.21 -12.06 -8.70
C VAL A 48 4.17 -13.13 -7.64
N ILE A 49 3.13 -13.96 -7.69
CA ILE A 49 2.95 -15.10 -6.81
C ILE A 49 3.57 -16.31 -7.52
N PRO A 50 4.53 -17.02 -6.89
CA PRO A 50 5.11 -18.22 -7.47
C PRO A 50 4.05 -19.27 -7.76
N GLY A 51 4.33 -20.14 -8.73
CA GLY A 51 3.47 -21.29 -9.02
C GLY A 51 3.34 -22.16 -7.77
N GLN A 52 2.14 -22.26 -7.23
CA GLN A 52 1.82 -23.06 -6.06
C GLN A 52 0.57 -23.90 -6.31
N SER A 53 0.42 -25.00 -5.57
CA SER A 53 -0.81 -25.80 -5.59
C SER A 53 -1.79 -25.29 -4.54
N GLY A 54 -3.01 -24.94 -4.96
CA GLY A 54 -4.08 -24.47 -4.06
C GLY A 54 -4.14 -22.95 -3.92
N GLU A 55 -5.11 -22.49 -3.12
CA GLU A 55 -5.40 -21.07 -2.95
C GLU A 55 -4.29 -20.34 -2.18
N ALA A 56 -3.95 -19.12 -2.61
CA ALA A 56 -3.12 -18.18 -1.87
C ALA A 56 -3.97 -17.17 -1.11
N GLN A 57 -3.46 -16.68 0.02
CA GLN A 57 -3.99 -15.48 0.65
C GLN A 57 -3.04 -14.31 0.40
N LEU A 58 -3.47 -13.36 -0.45
CA LEU A 58 -2.80 -12.07 -0.58
C LEU A 58 -3.37 -11.11 0.47
N SER A 59 -2.49 -10.40 1.18
CA SER A 59 -2.92 -9.35 2.10
C SER A 59 -1.99 -8.13 2.00
N PHE A 60 -2.56 -6.93 2.06
CA PHE A 60 -1.81 -5.68 1.98
C PHE A 60 -2.55 -4.55 2.69
N ASP A 61 -1.81 -3.56 3.16
CA ASP A 61 -2.38 -2.36 3.78
C ASP A 61 -2.62 -1.27 2.73
N LEU A 62 -3.79 -0.62 2.81
CA LEU A 62 -4.20 0.47 1.92
C LEU A 62 -4.44 1.75 2.74
N SER A 63 -3.89 2.86 2.27
CA SER A 63 -4.04 4.21 2.83
C SER A 63 -4.48 5.20 1.76
N ASN A 64 -5.24 6.22 2.15
CA ASN A 64 -5.48 7.37 1.27
C ASN A 64 -4.27 8.29 1.25
N ARG A 65 -4.09 9.02 0.15
CA ARG A 65 -3.01 9.98 -0.04
C ARG A 65 -3.49 11.39 0.31
N HIS A 66 -2.94 11.95 1.38
CA HIS A 66 -3.18 13.33 1.78
C HIS A 66 -2.02 14.22 1.32
N THR A 67 -2.32 15.44 0.86
CA THR A 67 -1.30 16.47 0.60
C THR A 67 -1.20 17.34 1.84
N TYR A 68 -0.08 17.21 2.56
CA TYR A 68 0.14 17.82 3.86
C TYR A 68 0.74 19.23 3.73
N SER A 69 0.14 20.17 4.45
CA SER A 69 0.68 21.51 4.72
C SER A 69 0.66 21.76 6.22
N GLU A 70 1.83 22.02 6.81
CA GLU A 70 1.96 22.29 8.25
C GLU A 70 1.21 23.57 8.66
N GLU A 71 1.30 24.62 7.84
CA GLU A 71 0.60 25.88 8.07
C GLU A 71 -0.93 25.68 8.10
N GLN A 72 -1.48 24.96 7.12
CA GLN A 72 -2.92 24.71 7.08
C GLN A 72 -3.38 23.79 8.22
N ALA A 73 -2.56 22.80 8.61
CA ALA A 73 -2.86 21.91 9.71
C ALA A 73 -2.91 22.66 11.05
N LEU A 74 -1.90 23.50 11.33
CA LEU A 74 -1.85 24.33 12.54
C LEU A 74 -2.96 25.39 12.58
N ALA A 75 -3.37 25.90 11.43
CA ALA A 75 -4.50 26.83 11.31
C ALA A 75 -5.88 26.16 11.41
N GLY A 76 -5.96 24.82 11.47
CA GLY A 76 -7.24 24.08 11.47
C GLY A 76 -8.00 24.15 10.14
N LEU A 77 -7.30 24.47 9.03
CA LEU A 77 -7.88 24.65 7.70
C LEU A 77 -7.61 23.45 6.76
N ALA A 78 -6.93 22.42 7.25
CA ALA A 78 -6.48 21.28 6.44
C ALA A 78 -7.48 20.12 6.38
N PHE A 79 -8.70 20.26 6.94
CA PHE A 79 -9.67 19.16 6.95
C PHE A 79 -9.93 18.62 5.53
N ALA A 80 -9.84 17.31 5.38
CA ALA A 80 -10.14 16.63 4.11
C ALA A 80 -10.75 15.25 4.35
N GLN A 81 -11.69 14.88 3.49
CA GLN A 81 -12.28 13.54 3.44
C GLN A 81 -11.88 12.84 2.14
N TYR A 82 -11.47 11.59 2.24
CA TYR A 82 -11.01 10.80 1.11
C TYR A 82 -11.78 9.49 1.02
N THR A 83 -12.06 9.08 -0.21
CA THR A 83 -12.49 7.73 -0.54
C THR A 83 -11.63 7.22 -1.69
N ALA A 84 -10.94 6.10 -1.48
CA ALA A 84 -10.28 5.37 -2.56
C ALA A 84 -10.94 4.00 -2.73
N THR A 85 -11.02 3.57 -3.97
CA THR A 85 -11.47 2.23 -4.36
C THR A 85 -10.44 1.65 -5.31
N ILE A 86 -10.00 0.43 -5.04
CA ILE A 86 -9.06 -0.31 -5.88
C ILE A 86 -9.70 -1.60 -6.38
N GLY A 87 -9.28 -2.05 -7.55
CA GLY A 87 -9.52 -3.41 -8.00
C GLY A 87 -8.26 -4.25 -7.81
N VAL A 88 -8.41 -5.49 -7.35
CA VAL A 88 -7.35 -6.50 -7.39
C VAL A 88 -7.68 -7.42 -8.54
N LEU A 89 -6.81 -7.42 -9.56
CA LEU A 89 -7.02 -8.14 -10.81
C LEU A 89 -5.88 -9.11 -11.06
N THR A 90 -6.17 -10.20 -11.76
CA THR A 90 -5.17 -11.04 -12.42
C THR A 90 -4.51 -10.28 -13.57
N SER A 91 -3.38 -10.81 -14.08
CA SER A 91 -2.63 -10.17 -15.17
C SER A 91 -3.40 -10.08 -16.49
N ASP A 92 -4.38 -10.97 -16.72
CA ASP A 92 -5.29 -10.94 -17.87
C ASP A 92 -6.49 -9.99 -17.68
N GLY A 93 -6.58 -9.29 -16.54
CA GLY A 93 -7.62 -8.31 -16.24
C GLY A 93 -8.87 -8.88 -15.57
N THR A 94 -8.88 -10.14 -15.16
CA THR A 94 -9.98 -10.70 -14.37
C THR A 94 -9.99 -10.09 -12.97
N LEU A 95 -11.12 -9.50 -12.58
CA LEU A 95 -11.29 -8.91 -11.24
C LEU A 95 -11.49 -10.00 -10.18
N LEU A 96 -10.61 -10.05 -9.19
CA LEU A 96 -10.69 -10.96 -8.05
C LEU A 96 -11.45 -10.33 -6.87
N SER A 97 -11.12 -9.09 -6.53
CA SER A 97 -11.70 -8.38 -5.38
C SER A 97 -11.66 -6.86 -5.55
N ARG A 98 -12.39 -6.14 -4.71
CA ARG A 98 -12.31 -4.68 -4.58
C ARG A 98 -11.97 -4.30 -3.16
N GLY A 99 -11.03 -3.38 -3.01
CA GLY A 99 -10.71 -2.72 -1.75
C GLY A 99 -11.31 -1.32 -1.71
N VAL A 100 -11.82 -0.90 -0.56
CA VAL A 100 -12.34 0.46 -0.34
C VAL A 100 -11.77 0.99 0.97
N ILE A 101 -11.32 2.24 0.96
CA ILE A 101 -10.95 2.96 2.18
C ILE A 101 -11.62 4.33 2.18
N GLN A 102 -12.20 4.67 3.33
CA GLN A 102 -12.62 6.03 3.65
C GLN A 102 -11.77 6.51 4.83
N SER A 103 -11.27 7.73 4.74
CA SER A 103 -10.56 8.35 5.84
C SER A 103 -10.74 9.86 5.85
N GLU A 104 -10.51 10.44 7.01
CA GLU A 104 -10.52 11.88 7.22
C GLU A 104 -9.15 12.29 7.74
N PHE A 105 -8.69 13.43 7.26
CA PHE A 105 -7.60 14.15 7.90
C PHE A 105 -8.22 15.34 8.64
N ARG A 106 -8.15 15.33 9.97
CA ARG A 106 -8.61 16.42 10.84
C ARG A 106 -7.43 17.11 11.50
N SER A 107 -6.38 16.35 11.80
CA SER A 107 -5.13 16.85 12.37
C SER A 107 -3.96 15.93 12.02
N VAL A 108 -2.73 16.34 12.40
CA VAL A 108 -1.49 15.62 12.09
C VAL A 108 -1.50 14.17 12.60
N GLU A 109 -2.23 13.92 13.69
CA GLU A 109 -2.40 12.61 14.32
C GLU A 109 -3.18 11.62 13.45
N ASP A 110 -3.93 12.08 12.44
CA ASP A 110 -4.64 11.21 11.49
C ASP A 110 -3.72 10.70 10.36
N LEU A 111 -2.45 11.12 10.32
CA LEU A 111 -1.46 10.55 9.41
C LEU A 111 -0.98 9.20 9.94
N VAL A 112 -0.91 8.21 9.04
CA VAL A 112 -0.29 6.91 9.33
C VAL A 112 1.22 7.08 9.49
N ASP A 113 1.83 7.92 8.66
CA ASP A 113 3.26 8.24 8.71
C ASP A 113 3.54 9.55 7.96
N ARG A 114 4.75 10.06 8.13
CA ARG A 114 5.37 11.05 7.24
C ARG A 114 6.37 10.33 6.34
N VAL A 115 6.34 10.60 5.04
CA VAL A 115 7.22 9.90 4.08
C VAL A 115 8.47 10.73 3.81
N GLY A 116 9.65 10.10 3.89
CA GLY A 116 10.93 10.72 3.56
C GLY A 116 11.18 10.92 2.06
N GLY A 117 12.33 11.51 1.72
CA GLY A 117 12.75 11.74 0.34
C GLY A 117 12.08 12.93 -0.34
N GLY A 118 11.64 13.92 0.43
CA GLY A 118 11.12 15.20 -0.07
C GLY A 118 12.16 16.32 -0.03
N ALA A 119 11.84 17.44 -0.68
CA ALA A 119 12.70 18.62 -0.76
C ALA A 119 12.46 19.64 0.37
N GLY A 120 11.47 19.42 1.24
CA GLY A 120 11.15 20.32 2.36
C GLY A 120 12.04 20.12 3.60
N PRO A 121 11.85 20.95 4.65
CA PRO A 121 12.52 20.78 5.93
C PRO A 121 12.36 19.35 6.48
N GLY A 122 13.46 18.78 6.99
CA GLY A 122 13.48 17.39 7.46
C GLY A 122 13.46 16.32 6.36
N GLY A 123 13.58 16.71 5.08
CA GLY A 123 13.61 15.77 3.96
C GLY A 123 12.28 15.03 3.75
N VAL A 124 11.17 15.63 4.19
CA VAL A 124 9.84 15.01 4.19
C VAL A 124 9.09 15.40 2.92
N LYS A 125 8.36 14.44 2.33
CA LYS A 125 7.45 14.72 1.21
C LYS A 125 6.23 15.52 1.68
N ALA A 126 5.69 16.30 0.76
CA ALA A 126 4.44 17.05 0.95
C ALA A 126 3.19 16.14 0.90
N VAL A 127 3.35 14.84 0.74
CA VAL A 127 2.25 13.88 0.71
C VAL A 127 2.48 12.79 1.73
N ALA A 128 1.40 12.34 2.34
CA ALA A 128 1.43 11.41 3.46
C ALA A 128 0.22 10.45 3.42
N PRO A 129 0.39 9.20 3.87
CA PRO A 129 -0.71 8.26 4.04
C PRO A 129 -1.63 8.68 5.21
N THR A 130 -2.93 8.62 4.99
CA THR A 130 -3.97 8.81 6.04
C THR A 130 -5.03 7.72 5.98
N GLY A 131 -5.45 7.24 7.14
CA GLY A 131 -6.23 6.02 7.28
C GLY A 131 -5.45 4.77 6.87
N LEU A 132 -5.78 3.64 7.46
CA LEU A 132 -5.13 2.37 7.18
C LEU A 132 -6.17 1.25 7.24
N VAL A 133 -6.31 0.50 6.16
CA VAL A 133 -7.14 -0.70 6.13
C VAL A 133 -6.33 -1.88 5.59
N ARG A 134 -6.45 -3.05 6.22
CA ARG A 134 -5.92 -4.29 5.68
C ARG A 134 -6.91 -4.85 4.67
N ILE A 135 -6.45 -5.10 3.45
CA ILE A 135 -7.19 -5.79 2.40
C ILE A 135 -6.68 -7.23 2.32
N GLU A 136 -7.61 -8.18 2.21
CA GLU A 136 -7.35 -9.61 2.09
C GLU A 136 -8.05 -10.14 0.84
N VAL A 137 -7.31 -10.85 -0.01
CA VAL A 137 -7.80 -11.40 -1.28
C VAL A 137 -7.33 -12.85 -1.43
N THR A 138 -8.27 -13.74 -1.66
CA THR A 138 -7.98 -15.12 -2.05
C THR A 138 -7.57 -15.16 -3.52
N ILE A 139 -6.42 -15.77 -3.79
CA ILE A 139 -5.88 -15.96 -5.14
C ILE A 139 -6.09 -17.43 -5.51
N PRO A 140 -6.84 -17.72 -6.59
CA PRO A 140 -7.14 -19.08 -7.01
C PRO A 140 -5.95 -19.79 -7.66
#